data_AF-A0A1H9SMK5-F1
#
_entry.id   AF-A0A1H9SMK5-F1
#
_cell.length_a   1.000
_cell.length_b   1.000
_cell.length_c   1.000
_cell.angle_alpha   90.00
_cell.angle_beta   90.00
_cell.angle_gamma   90.00
#
_symmetry.space_group_name_H-M   'P 1'
#
loop_
_entity.id
_entity.type
_entity.pdbx_description
1 polymer ?
#
loop_
_entity_poly.entity_id
_entity_poly.type
_entity_poly.pdbx_seq_one_letter_code
_entity_poly.pdbx_strand_id
1 'polypeptide(L)'
;MITRYFADKQAALDELQSKFETATQELESFVEENSGEDGLVEEAKNEKGNLSKKGITDRIKISKDQEEIEALKKCLELVNEESACKSAVKVAKDELDELVFKKIPTIPEAELKKLIVQDKWFASVEAQIIEEIERMTQQLANRVKTLEERYAQTLPALGKDAEKYTGLVEC
;
A
#
# COMPACT_ATOMS: atom_id res chain seq x y z
N MET A 1 2.95 9.55 22.86
CA MET A 1 1.62 9.79 23.49
C MET A 1 0.69 8.60 23.32
N ILE A 2 0.26 8.30 22.09
CA ILE A 2 -0.57 7.12 21.80
C ILE A 2 0.17 5.83 22.19
N THR A 3 1.42 5.67 21.77
CA THR A 3 2.30 4.54 22.14
C THR A 3 2.47 4.33 23.65
N ARG A 4 2.31 5.39 24.45
CA ARG A 4 2.59 5.36 25.91
C ARG A 4 1.34 5.16 26.76
N TYR A 5 0.19 5.63 26.30
CA TYR A 5 -1.06 5.62 27.09
C TYR A 5 -2.20 4.84 26.45
N PHE A 6 -2.11 4.53 25.16
CA PHE A 6 -3.19 3.94 24.36
C PHE A 6 -2.66 2.85 23.42
N ALA A 7 -1.59 2.15 23.79
CA ALA A 7 -0.96 1.12 22.97
C ALA A 7 -1.95 0.03 22.55
N ASP A 8 -2.78 -0.46 23.48
CA ASP A 8 -3.78 -1.49 23.20
C ASP A 8 -4.84 -1.01 22.19
N LYS A 9 -5.21 0.27 22.25
CA LYS A 9 -6.17 0.86 21.30
C LYS A 9 -5.56 1.11 19.93
N GLN A 10 -4.27 1.46 19.89
CA GLN A 10 -3.52 1.53 18.64
C GLN A 10 -3.41 0.15 17.99
N ALA A 11 -3.06 -0.88 18.77
CA ALA A 11 -2.97 -2.25 18.26
C ALA A 11 -4.32 -2.76 17.71
N ALA A 12 -5.43 -2.45 18.40
CA ALA A 12 -6.77 -2.78 17.91
C ALA A 12 -7.13 -2.02 16.61
N LEU A 13 -6.71 -0.75 16.48
CA LEU A 13 -6.88 0.02 15.25
C LEU A 13 -6.05 -0.57 14.11
N ASP A 14 -4.81 -0.96 14.38
CA ASP A 14 -3.91 -1.58 13.40
C ASP A 14 -4.47 -2.91 12.90
N GLU A 15 -5.07 -3.72 13.78
CA GLU A 15 -5.74 -4.97 13.40
C GLU A 15 -6.96 -4.71 12.50
N LEU A 16 -7.76 -3.68 12.81
CA LEU A 16 -8.90 -3.28 11.97
C LEU A 16 -8.44 -2.73 10.62
N GLN A 17 -7.32 -2.01 10.57
CA GLN A 17 -6.71 -1.53 9.33
C GLN A 17 -6.22 -2.69 8.46
N SER A 18 -5.55 -3.68 9.06
CA SER A 18 -5.13 -4.88 8.34
C SER A 18 -6.33 -5.64 7.75
N LYS A 19 -7.42 -5.80 8.52
CA LYS A 19 -8.66 -6.41 8.00
C LYS A 19 -9.28 -5.61 6.87
N PHE A 20 -9.27 -4.28 6.96
CA PHE A 20 -9.76 -3.40 5.90
C PHE A 20 -8.92 -3.52 4.62
N GLU A 21 -7.59 -3.59 4.75
CA GLU A 21 -6.68 -3.82 3.63
C GLU A 21 -6.92 -5.17 2.97
N THR A 22 -7.08 -6.25 3.76
CA THR A 22 -7.43 -7.57 3.23
C THR A 22 -8.76 -7.55 2.48
N ALA A 23 -9.82 -6.98 3.06
CA ALA A 23 -11.12 -6.88 2.40
C ALA A 23 -11.06 -6.03 1.11
N THR A 24 -10.22 -5.00 1.08
CA THR A 24 -9.98 -4.19 -0.14
C THR A 24 -9.29 -5.02 -1.22
N GLN A 25 -8.23 -5.76 -0.86
CA GLN A 25 -7.50 -6.62 -1.79
C GLN A 25 -8.36 -7.75 -2.34
N GLU A 26 -9.18 -8.38 -1.50
CA GLU A 26 -10.13 -9.43 -1.92
C GLU A 26 -11.16 -8.88 -2.90
N LEU A 27 -11.70 -7.68 -2.63
CA LEU A 27 -12.61 -7.00 -3.53
C LEU A 27 -11.93 -6.64 -4.86
N GLU A 28 -10.73 -6.05 -4.83
CA GLU A 28 -9.98 -5.69 -6.04
C GLU A 28 -9.68 -6.92 -6.89
N SER A 29 -9.16 -8.00 -6.28
CA SER A 29 -8.86 -9.26 -6.98
C SER A 29 -10.11 -9.85 -7.63
N PHE A 30 -11.23 -9.90 -6.88
CA PHE A 30 -12.49 -10.41 -7.41
C PHE A 30 -13.01 -9.55 -8.58
N VAL A 31 -12.90 -8.24 -8.47
CA VAL A 31 -13.33 -7.32 -9.54
C VAL A 31 -12.45 -7.47 -10.76
N GLU A 32 -11.13 -7.55 -10.62
CA GLU A 32 -10.20 -7.77 -11.74
C GLU A 32 -10.49 -9.08 -12.48
N GLU A 33 -10.71 -10.18 -11.75
CA GLU A 33 -11.03 -11.49 -12.32
C GLU A 33 -12.37 -11.52 -13.08
N ASN A 34 -13.33 -10.69 -12.67
CA ASN A 34 -14.70 -10.67 -13.22
C ASN A 34 -14.99 -9.43 -14.09
N SER A 35 -13.96 -8.67 -14.45
CA SER A 35 -14.05 -7.50 -15.34
C SER A 35 -13.59 -7.86 -16.77
N GLY A 36 -13.94 -7.01 -17.74
CA GLY A 36 -13.53 -7.17 -19.15
C GLY A 36 -14.71 -7.41 -20.10
N GLU A 37 -14.43 -7.74 -21.37
CA GLU A 37 -15.44 -7.89 -22.42
C GLU A 37 -16.47 -8.99 -22.11
N ASP A 38 -16.08 -10.05 -21.40
CA ASP A 38 -16.97 -11.13 -20.93
C ASP A 38 -17.15 -11.11 -19.39
N GLY A 39 -16.86 -9.98 -18.75
CA GLY A 39 -16.83 -9.88 -17.28
C GLY A 39 -18.22 -9.84 -16.64
N LEU A 40 -18.48 -10.76 -15.70
CA LEU A 40 -19.75 -10.89 -14.98
C LEU A 40 -20.11 -9.68 -14.09
N VAL A 41 -19.16 -8.78 -13.80
CA VAL A 41 -19.42 -7.56 -13.03
C VAL A 41 -19.27 -6.27 -13.85
N GLU A 42 -18.93 -6.36 -15.14
CA GLU A 42 -18.61 -5.20 -15.97
C GLU A 42 -19.81 -4.25 -16.12
N GLU A 43 -20.99 -4.80 -16.42
CA GLU A 43 -22.23 -4.03 -16.61
C GLU A 43 -22.78 -3.41 -15.30
N ALA A 44 -22.22 -3.75 -14.15
CA ALA A 44 -22.58 -3.15 -12.86
C ALA A 44 -21.72 -1.92 -12.49
N LYS A 45 -20.66 -1.62 -13.26
CA LYS A 45 -19.82 -0.44 -13.05
C LYS A 45 -20.58 0.85 -13.40
N ASN A 46 -20.26 1.93 -12.69
CA ASN A 46 -20.76 3.25 -13.02
C ASN A 46 -19.95 3.91 -14.15
N GLU A 47 -20.34 5.12 -14.58
CA GLU A 47 -19.65 5.91 -15.62
C GLU A 47 -18.16 6.21 -15.31
N LYS A 48 -17.71 6.00 -14.08
CA LYS A 48 -16.32 6.17 -13.64
C LYS A 48 -15.56 4.84 -13.53
N GLY A 49 -16.16 3.73 -13.95
CA GLY A 49 -15.57 2.39 -13.85
C GLY A 49 -15.63 1.77 -12.45
N ASN A 50 -16.30 2.41 -11.49
CA ASN A 50 -16.37 1.91 -10.11
C ASN A 50 -17.64 1.10 -9.86
N LEU A 51 -17.51 -0.01 -9.14
CA LEU A 51 -18.64 -0.77 -8.65
C LEU A 51 -19.22 -0.11 -7.40
N SER A 52 -20.53 0.12 -7.44
CA SER A 52 -21.28 0.65 -6.30
C SER A 52 -22.32 -0.35 -5.86
N LYS A 53 -22.65 -0.40 -4.56
CA LYS A 53 -23.73 -1.25 -4.04
C LYS A 53 -25.01 -1.10 -4.85
N LYS A 54 -25.36 0.14 -5.22
CA LYS A 54 -26.52 0.44 -6.07
C LYS A 54 -26.40 -0.21 -7.44
N GLY A 55 -25.30 0.02 -8.17
CA GLY A 55 -25.06 -0.56 -9.49
C GLY A 55 -25.16 -2.09 -9.50
N ILE A 56 -24.54 -2.73 -8.52
CA ILE A 56 -24.59 -4.19 -8.34
C ILE A 56 -26.03 -4.65 -8.08
N THR A 57 -26.74 -4.02 -7.14
CA THR A 57 -28.13 -4.42 -6.82
C THR A 57 -29.11 -4.16 -7.95
N ASP A 58 -28.90 -3.13 -8.76
CA ASP A 58 -29.76 -2.83 -9.91
C ASP A 58 -29.49 -3.83 -11.04
N ARG A 59 -28.23 -4.24 -11.26
CA ARG A 59 -27.89 -5.29 -12.23
C ARG A 59 -28.46 -6.66 -11.85
N ILE A 60 -28.39 -7.05 -10.58
CA ILE A 60 -28.97 -8.31 -10.07
C ILE A 60 -30.47 -8.43 -10.40
N LYS A 61 -31.22 -7.31 -10.41
CA LYS A 61 -32.67 -7.33 -10.71
C LYS A 61 -32.99 -7.53 -12.19
N ILE A 62 -32.07 -7.19 -13.07
CA ILE A 62 -32.28 -7.14 -14.52
C ILE A 62 -31.64 -8.35 -15.20
N SER A 63 -30.55 -8.87 -14.64
CA SER A 63 -29.88 -10.07 -15.15
C SER A 63 -30.80 -11.29 -15.11
N LYS A 64 -30.66 -12.14 -16.13
CA LYS A 64 -31.31 -13.45 -16.25
C LYS A 64 -30.30 -14.59 -16.21
N ASP A 65 -29.01 -14.27 -16.18
CA ASP A 65 -27.94 -15.24 -16.09
C ASP A 65 -27.68 -15.55 -14.62
N GLN A 66 -27.81 -16.83 -14.27
CA GLN A 66 -27.62 -17.28 -12.91
C GLN A 66 -26.17 -17.13 -12.45
N GLU A 67 -25.21 -17.31 -13.36
CA GLU A 67 -23.78 -17.19 -13.07
C GLU A 67 -23.40 -15.73 -12.78
N GLU A 68 -23.91 -14.80 -13.59
CA GLU A 68 -23.77 -13.36 -13.36
C GLU A 68 -24.40 -12.93 -12.03
N ILE A 69 -25.61 -13.40 -11.71
CA ILE A 69 -26.29 -13.08 -10.45
C ILE A 69 -25.47 -13.57 -9.24
N GLU A 70 -24.88 -14.75 -9.33
CA GLU A 70 -24.03 -15.31 -8.26
C GLU A 70 -22.75 -14.49 -8.07
N ALA A 71 -22.07 -14.14 -9.16
CA ALA A 71 -20.90 -13.27 -9.13
C ALA A 71 -21.22 -11.88 -8.55
N LEU A 72 -22.34 -11.27 -8.95
CA LEU A 72 -22.79 -9.98 -8.43
C LEU A 72 -23.18 -10.03 -6.96
N LYS A 73 -23.78 -11.12 -6.48
CA LYS A 73 -24.07 -11.31 -5.05
C LYS A 73 -22.78 -11.40 -4.23
N LYS A 74 -21.81 -12.19 -4.69
CA LYS A 74 -20.48 -12.27 -4.05
C LYS A 74 -19.78 -10.91 -4.06
N CYS A 75 -19.84 -10.18 -5.16
CA CYS A 75 -19.34 -8.80 -5.24
C CYS A 75 -20.02 -7.89 -4.21
N LEU A 76 -21.35 -7.98 -4.07
CA LEU A 76 -22.11 -7.19 -3.11
C LEU A 76 -21.69 -7.50 -1.66
N GLU A 77 -21.44 -8.76 -1.34
CA GLU A 77 -20.93 -9.19 -0.03
C GLU A 77 -19.56 -8.57 0.25
N LEU A 78 -18.61 -8.67 -0.69
CA LEU A 78 -17.27 -8.08 -0.55
C LEU A 78 -17.31 -6.54 -0.40
N VAL A 79 -18.15 -5.85 -1.18
CA VAL A 79 -18.35 -4.40 -1.04
C VAL A 79 -18.99 -4.04 0.31
N ASN A 80 -19.87 -4.88 0.84
CA ASN A 80 -20.43 -4.68 2.17
C ASN A 80 -19.38 -4.86 3.26
N GLU A 81 -18.55 -5.90 3.15
CA GLU A 81 -17.47 -6.20 4.09
C GLU A 81 -16.41 -5.09 4.11
N GLU A 82 -15.89 -4.66 2.95
CA GLU A 82 -14.95 -3.52 2.85
C GLU A 82 -15.53 -2.29 3.54
N SER A 83 -16.81 -1.97 3.28
CA SER A 83 -17.45 -0.79 3.84
C SER A 83 -17.67 -0.88 5.35
N ALA A 84 -17.91 -2.09 5.87
CA ALA A 84 -18.08 -2.34 7.30
C ALA A 84 -16.74 -2.22 8.03
N CYS A 85 -15.67 -2.82 7.49
CA CYS A 85 -14.30 -2.69 7.98
C CYS A 85 -13.85 -1.23 7.98
N LYS A 86 -14.11 -0.49 6.90
CA LYS A 86 -13.82 0.95 6.80
C LYS A 86 -14.50 1.77 7.89
N SER A 87 -15.78 1.44 8.14
CA SER A 87 -16.56 2.11 9.18
C SER A 87 -16.02 1.79 10.57
N ALA A 88 -15.64 0.53 10.83
CA ALA A 88 -15.02 0.12 12.09
C ALA A 88 -13.69 0.83 12.33
N VAL A 89 -12.82 0.93 11.31
CA VAL A 89 -11.56 1.70 11.37
C VAL A 89 -11.84 3.16 11.73
N LYS A 90 -12.84 3.77 11.07
CA LYS A 90 -13.21 5.16 11.34
C LYS A 90 -13.67 5.36 12.79
N VAL A 91 -14.58 4.51 13.28
CA VAL A 91 -15.10 4.59 14.65
C VAL A 91 -13.97 4.41 15.66
N ALA A 92 -13.14 3.39 15.50
CA ALA A 92 -12.02 3.13 16.41
C ALA A 92 -11.00 4.28 16.42
N LYS A 93 -10.76 4.91 15.26
CA LYS A 93 -9.90 6.09 15.14
C LYS A 93 -10.52 7.31 15.85
N ASP A 94 -11.79 7.60 15.60
CA ASP A 94 -12.50 8.74 16.21
C ASP A 94 -12.53 8.58 17.75
N GLU A 95 -12.74 7.36 18.26
CA GLU A 95 -12.67 7.05 19.68
C GLU A 95 -11.26 7.24 20.27
N LEU A 96 -10.22 6.78 19.56
CA LEU A 96 -8.85 6.96 19.99
C LEU A 96 -8.48 8.44 20.04
N ASP A 97 -8.87 9.21 19.02
CA ASP A 97 -8.63 10.65 18.96
C ASP A 97 -9.35 11.36 20.12
N GLU A 98 -10.59 11.02 20.43
CA GLU A 98 -11.31 11.60 21.57
C GLU A 98 -10.61 11.30 22.92
N LEU A 99 -10.13 10.08 23.12
CA LEU A 99 -9.37 9.70 24.31
C LEU A 99 -8.04 10.44 24.41
N VAL A 100 -7.35 10.61 23.29
CA VAL A 100 -6.14 11.42 23.19
C VAL A 100 -6.45 12.86 23.60
N PHE A 101 -7.48 13.48 23.02
CA PHE A 101 -7.89 14.85 23.36
C PHE A 101 -8.23 15.02 24.85
N LYS A 102 -8.94 14.06 25.45
CA LYS A 102 -9.24 14.07 26.89
C LYS A 102 -7.99 13.92 27.76
N LYS A 103 -6.96 13.24 27.26
CA LYS A 103 -5.71 13.00 28.00
C LYS A 103 -4.80 14.23 28.00
N ILE A 104 -4.76 15.02 26.93
CA ILE A 104 -3.83 16.17 26.79
C ILE A 104 -3.88 17.13 28.00
N PRO A 105 -5.06 17.60 28.47
CA PRO A 105 -5.14 18.53 29.60
C PRO A 105 -4.65 17.94 30.94
N THR A 106 -4.59 16.61 31.06
CA THR A 106 -4.19 15.93 32.29
C THR A 106 -2.68 15.79 32.44
N ILE A 107 -1.92 16.08 31.38
CA ILE A 107 -0.45 15.95 31.36
C ILE A 107 0.16 17.32 31.70
N PRO A 108 1.08 17.41 32.67
CA PRO A 108 1.81 18.64 32.95
C PRO A 108 2.53 19.18 31.70
N GLU A 109 2.54 20.50 31.50
CA GLU A 109 3.10 21.12 30.28
C GLU A 109 4.56 20.71 30.00
N ALA A 110 5.39 20.60 31.04
CA ALA A 110 6.78 20.17 30.91
C ALA A 110 6.90 18.72 30.38
N GLU A 111 6.03 17.83 30.85
CA GLU A 111 5.97 16.43 30.38
C GLU A 111 5.38 16.34 28.97
N LEU A 112 4.36 17.15 28.66
CA LEU A 112 3.77 17.24 27.33
C LEU A 112 4.78 17.73 26.28
N LYS A 113 5.56 18.78 26.60
CA LYS A 113 6.63 19.27 25.71
C LYS A 113 7.68 18.21 25.45
N LYS A 114 8.10 17.47 26.48
CA LYS A 114 9.05 16.36 26.32
C LYS A 114 8.47 15.27 25.39
N LEU A 115 7.22 14.87 25.63
CA LEU A 115 6.54 13.82 24.87
C LEU A 115 6.32 14.20 23.40
N ILE A 116 6.04 15.47 23.08
CA ILE A 116 5.83 15.91 21.70
C ILE A 116 7.16 16.11 20.99
N VAL A 117 8.09 16.85 21.62
CA VAL A 117 9.33 17.24 20.96
C VAL A 117 10.28 16.04 20.88
N GLN A 118 10.60 15.41 22.01
CA GLN A 118 11.58 14.32 22.04
C GLN A 118 10.98 13.02 21.52
N ASP A 119 9.86 12.58 22.11
CA ASP A 119 9.38 11.21 21.84
C ASP A 119 8.62 11.09 20.51
N LYS A 120 8.14 12.19 19.92
CA LYS A 120 7.40 12.17 18.64
C LYS A 120 8.21 12.79 17.50
N TRP A 121 8.61 14.06 17.63
CA TRP A 121 9.24 14.76 16.51
C TRP A 121 10.68 14.32 16.28
N PHE A 122 11.52 14.28 17.32
CA PHE A 122 12.90 13.81 17.17
C PHE A 122 12.94 12.36 16.68
N ALA A 123 12.15 11.47 17.28
CA ALA A 123 12.06 10.07 16.82
C ALA A 123 11.62 9.95 15.35
N SER A 124 10.62 10.74 14.91
CA SER A 124 10.17 10.73 13.52
C SER A 124 11.21 11.28 12.55
N VAL A 125 11.96 12.32 12.94
CA VAL A 125 13.01 12.91 12.10
C VAL A 125 14.20 11.95 12.00
N GLU A 126 14.59 11.31 13.11
CA GLU A 126 15.65 10.31 13.14
C GLU A 126 15.32 9.11 12.24
N ALA A 127 14.10 8.57 12.33
CA ALA A 127 13.65 7.48 11.47
C ALA A 127 13.71 7.86 9.98
N GLN A 128 13.23 9.06 9.61
CA GLN A 128 13.29 9.53 8.22
C GLN A 128 14.73 9.72 7.72
N ILE A 129 15.64 10.18 8.57
CA ILE A 129 17.06 10.29 8.20
C ILE A 129 17.66 8.91 7.94
N ILE A 130 17.33 7.92 8.78
CA ILE A 130 17.83 6.54 8.62
C ILE A 130 17.28 5.93 7.33
N GLU A 131 15.97 6.03 7.08
CA GLU A 131 15.35 5.54 5.83
C GLU A 131 15.98 6.18 4.58
N GLU A 132 16.29 7.48 4.64
CA GLU A 132 16.94 8.19 3.55
C GLU A 132 18.38 7.69 3.30
N ILE A 133 19.14 7.45 4.37
CA ILE A 133 20.48 6.86 4.29
C ILE A 133 20.41 5.46 3.66
N GLU A 134 19.47 4.62 4.08
CA GLU A 134 19.28 3.28 3.54
C GLU A 134 18.89 3.32 2.06
N ARG A 135 17.96 4.21 1.70
CA ARG A 135 17.57 4.44 0.30
C ARG A 135 18.76 4.84 -0.57
N MET A 136 19.55 5.81 -0.14
CA MET A 136 20.74 6.26 -0.87
C MET A 136 21.79 5.16 -0.98
N THR A 137 21.99 4.39 0.09
CA THR A 137 22.89 3.22 0.10
C THR A 137 22.47 2.20 -0.94
N GLN A 138 21.18 1.85 -0.98
CA GLN A 138 20.65 0.87 -1.93
C GLN A 138 20.76 1.37 -3.37
N GLN A 139 20.49 2.65 -3.62
CA GLN A 139 20.67 3.25 -4.95
C GLN A 139 22.14 3.19 -5.40
N LEU A 140 23.08 3.47 -4.50
CA LEU A 140 24.50 3.39 -4.80
C LEU A 140 24.93 1.95 -5.08
N ALA A 141 24.49 0.98 -4.27
CA ALA A 141 24.77 -0.44 -4.47
C ALA A 141 24.27 -0.93 -5.84
N ASN A 142 23.05 -0.55 -6.22
CA ASN A 142 22.49 -0.87 -7.54
C ASN A 142 23.32 -0.26 -8.67
N ARG A 143 23.75 1.01 -8.54
CA ARG A 143 24.61 1.67 -9.54
C ARG A 143 25.97 0.98 -9.67
N VAL A 144 26.58 0.56 -8.57
CA VAL A 144 27.85 -0.19 -8.59
C VAL A 144 27.64 -1.52 -9.31
N LYS A 145 26.58 -2.26 -9.00
CA LYS A 145 26.24 -3.51 -9.67
C LYS A 145 26.03 -3.32 -11.17
N THR A 146 25.27 -2.30 -11.59
CA THR A 146 25.08 -1.98 -13.01
C THR A 146 26.40 -1.65 -13.71
N LEU A 147 27.32 -0.94 -13.04
CA LEU A 147 28.64 -0.67 -13.59
C LEU A 147 29.47 -1.95 -13.72
N GLU A 148 29.49 -2.80 -12.69
CA GLU A 148 30.17 -4.09 -12.73
C GLU A 148 29.69 -4.95 -13.90
N GLU A 149 28.37 -5.13 -14.02
CA GLU A 149 27.73 -5.90 -15.09
C GLU A 149 28.11 -5.35 -16.48
N ARG A 150 28.09 -4.03 -16.64
CA ARG A 150 28.47 -3.37 -17.89
C ARG A 150 29.95 -3.57 -18.20
N TYR A 151 30.84 -3.33 -17.23
CA TYR A 151 32.29 -3.45 -17.45
C TYR A 151 32.72 -4.89 -17.69
N ALA A 152 32.07 -5.86 -17.02
CA ALA A 152 32.28 -7.28 -17.27
C ALA A 152 32.01 -7.67 -18.73
N GLN A 153 31.04 -7.01 -19.38
CA GLN A 153 30.75 -7.23 -20.81
C GLN A 153 31.64 -6.40 -21.74
N THR A 154 31.85 -5.12 -21.45
CA THR A 154 32.51 -4.20 -22.40
C THR A 154 34.04 -4.34 -22.42
N LEU A 155 34.69 -4.66 -21.29
CA LEU A 155 36.16 -4.75 -21.25
C LEU A 155 36.72 -5.92 -22.09
N PRO A 156 36.16 -7.15 -22.02
CA PRO A 156 36.62 -8.24 -22.87
C PRO A 156 36.39 -7.98 -24.37
N ALA A 157 35.31 -7.29 -24.73
CA ALA A 157 35.04 -6.92 -26.13
C ALA A 157 36.10 -5.95 -26.66
N LEU A 158 36.41 -4.90 -25.89
CA LEU A 158 37.47 -3.95 -26.25
C LEU A 158 38.86 -4.61 -26.32
N GLY A 159 39.15 -5.57 -25.43
CA GLY A 159 40.39 -6.35 -25.48
C GLY A 159 40.54 -7.15 -26.78
N LYS A 160 39.48 -7.85 -27.19
CA LYS A 160 39.46 -8.60 -28.46
C LYS A 160 39.63 -7.68 -29.68
N ASP A 161 38.99 -6.52 -29.67
CA ASP A 161 39.14 -5.55 -30.75
C ASP A 161 40.59 -5.02 -30.82
N ALA A 162 41.20 -4.70 -29.68
CA ALA A 162 42.59 -4.26 -29.60
C ALA A 162 43.57 -5.32 -30.14
N GLU A 163 43.42 -6.58 -29.75
CA GLU A 163 44.24 -7.69 -30.28
C GLU A 163 44.10 -7.83 -31.80
N LYS A 164 42.87 -7.74 -32.31
CA LYS A 164 42.59 -7.79 -33.74
C LYS A 164 43.29 -6.67 -34.50
N TYR A 165 43.24 -5.44 -34.00
CA TYR A 165 43.89 -4.31 -34.66
C TYR A 165 45.41 -4.36 -34.58
N THR A 166 45.98 -4.79 -33.45
CA THR A 166 47.44 -4.97 -33.33
C THR A 166 47.96 -6.03 -34.30
N GLY A 167 47.25 -7.17 -34.44
CA GLY A 167 47.63 -8.22 -35.39
C GLY A 167 47.59 -7.78 -36.87
N LEU A 168 46.81 -6.74 -37.20
CA LEU A 168 46.78 -6.14 -38.54
C LEU A 168 47.95 -5.17 -38.81
N VAL A 169 48.59 -4.65 -37.76
CA VAL A 169 49.71 -3.70 -37.87
C VAL A 169 51.07 -4.42 -37.81
N GLU A 170 51.13 -5.59 -37.19
CA GLU A 170 52.34 -6.43 -37.10
C GLU A 170 52.53 -7.38 -38.30
N CYS A 171 51.62 -7.38 -39.28
CA CYS A 171 51.74 -8.07 -40.57
C CYS A 171 52.17 -7.10 -41.68
#